data_AF-A0A9D4LNA0-F1
#
_entry.id   AF-A0A9D4LNA0-F1
#
_cell.length_a   1.000
_cell.length_b   1.000
_cell.length_c   1.000
_cell.angle_alpha   90.00
_cell.angle_beta   90.00
_cell.angle_gamma   90.00
#
_symmetry.space_group_name_H-M   'P 1'
#
loop_
_entity.id
_entity.type
_entity.pdbx_description
1 polymer ?
#
loop_
_entity_poly.entity_id
_entity_poly.type
_entity_poly.pdbx_seq_one_letter_code
_entity_poly.pdbx_strand_id
1 'polypeptide(L)'
;MLIELEEILEIYKDSHEVILCGDMNASMQRATERDQLLQNFIKETQLIVTEKQGEANTLLHHNGKFTSKIDYFFVQNTNDLNIENIYIHDMNCLNCSDHTLITMKLKTNITRKHMTIKKSHYTAKTKWEKCDVSMYRKEINRRTNDFYN
;
A
#
# COMPACT_ATOMS: atom_id res chain seq x y z
N MET A 1 -1.83 -11.19 -0.84
CA MET A 1 -1.88 -9.72 -0.75
C MET A 1 -2.71 -9.08 -1.85
N LEU A 2 -2.28 -9.00 -3.12
CA LEU A 2 -3.07 -8.30 -4.16
C LEU A 2 -4.46 -8.94 -4.39
N ILE A 3 -4.56 -10.27 -4.40
CA ILE A 3 -5.85 -11.00 -4.49
C ILE A 3 -6.79 -10.64 -3.32
N GLU A 4 -6.25 -10.52 -2.11
CA GLU A 4 -7.05 -10.18 -0.92
C GLU A 4 -7.52 -8.72 -0.97
N LEU A 5 -6.74 -7.83 -1.57
CA LEU A 5 -7.15 -6.44 -1.82
C LEU A 5 -8.25 -6.36 -2.88
N GLU A 6 -8.17 -7.20 -3.91
CA GLU A 6 -9.21 -7.32 -4.94
C GLU A 6 -10.56 -7.75 -4.33
N GLU A 7 -10.56 -8.76 -3.46
CA GLU A 7 -11.76 -9.19 -2.73
C GLU A 7 -12.37 -8.04 -1.91
N ILE A 8 -11.54 -7.26 -1.21
CA ILE A 8 -12.01 -6.10 -0.43
C ILE A 8 -12.63 -5.05 -1.35
N LEU A 9 -11.98 -4.74 -2.48
CA LEU A 9 -12.50 -3.78 -3.44
C LEU A 9 -13.87 -4.23 -3.98
N GLU A 10 -14.00 -5.50 -4.36
CA GLU A 10 -15.25 -6.04 -4.90
C GLU A 10 -16.40 -5.97 -3.88
N ILE A 11 -16.13 -6.21 -2.59
CA ILE A 11 -17.14 -6.13 -1.53
C ILE A 11 -17.65 -4.69 -1.33
N TYR A 12 -16.78 -3.69 -1.46
CA TYR A 12 -17.08 -2.32 -1.07
C TYR A 12 -17.32 -1.36 -2.24
N LYS A 13 -17.00 -1.72 -3.48
CA LYS A 13 -17.00 -0.82 -4.65
C LYS A 13 -18.30 -0.05 -4.90
N ASP A 14 -19.45 -0.64 -4.56
CA ASP A 14 -20.78 -0.04 -4.83
C ASP A 14 -21.32 0.76 -3.63
N SER A 15 -20.66 0.68 -2.47
CA SER A 15 -21.18 1.21 -1.21
C SER A 15 -20.26 2.18 -0.51
N HIS A 16 -18.96 2.16 -0.82
CA HIS A 16 -17.96 2.99 -0.18
C HIS A 16 -16.98 3.54 -1.22
N GLU A 17 -16.45 4.72 -0.94
CA GLU A 17 -15.25 5.20 -1.60
C GLU A 17 -14.04 4.52 -0.98
N VAL A 18 -13.22 3.86 -1.80
CA VAL A 18 -12.05 3.12 -1.31
C VAL A 18 -10.75 3.88 -1.59
N ILE A 19 -9.93 3.99 -0.55
CA ILE A 19 -8.56 4.47 -0.61
C ILE A 19 -7.68 3.33 -0.09
N LEU A 20 -6.77 2.84 -0.92
CA LEU A 20 -5.73 1.90 -0.52
C LEU A 20 -4.42 2.65 -0.30
N CYS A 21 -3.70 2.33 0.77
CA CYS A 21 -2.39 2.91 1.00
C CYS A 21 -1.43 1.95 1.69
N GLY A 22 -0.14 2.11 1.42
CA GLY A 22 0.94 1.38 2.08
C GLY A 22 2.07 0.97 1.15
N ASP A 23 2.98 0.17 1.70
CA ASP A 23 4.08 -0.45 0.97
C ASP A 23 3.56 -1.57 0.07
N MET A 24 3.61 -1.35 -1.24
CA MET A 24 3.26 -2.36 -2.23
C MET A 24 4.43 -3.29 -2.53
N ASN A 25 5.62 -2.94 -2.06
CA ASN A 25 6.89 -3.56 -2.36
C ASN A 25 7.07 -3.71 -3.88
N ALA A 26 6.47 -2.83 -4.68
CA ALA A 26 6.42 -2.91 -6.13
C ALA A 26 6.36 -1.48 -6.67
N SER A 27 6.89 -1.25 -7.86
CA SER A 27 7.02 0.08 -8.44
C SER A 27 6.22 0.18 -9.73
N MET A 28 5.49 1.29 -9.90
CA MET A 28 4.78 1.57 -11.15
C MET A 28 5.71 1.94 -12.32
N GLN A 29 7.00 2.20 -12.05
CA GLN A 29 7.97 2.67 -13.05
C GLN A 29 8.91 1.57 -13.55
N ARG A 30 9.02 0.46 -12.82
CA ARG A 30 9.91 -0.66 -13.15
C ARG A 30 9.14 -1.75 -13.91
N ALA A 31 9.87 -2.73 -14.43
CA ALA A 31 9.32 -3.79 -15.29
C ALA A 31 9.58 -5.21 -14.75
N THR A 32 9.83 -5.39 -13.46
CA THR A 32 9.93 -6.75 -12.89
C THR A 32 8.57 -7.44 -12.88
N GLU A 33 8.53 -8.77 -12.77
CA GLU A 33 7.27 -9.55 -12.71
C GLU A 33 6.31 -9.01 -11.64
N ARG A 34 6.84 -8.71 -10.45
CA ARG A 34 6.09 -8.14 -9.34
C ARG A 34 5.55 -6.74 -9.64
N ASP A 35 6.33 -5.91 -10.34
CA ASP A 35 5.91 -4.58 -10.76
C ASP A 35 4.77 -4.66 -11.80
N GLN A 36 4.85 -5.62 -12.73
CA GLN A 36 3.80 -5.88 -13.72
C GLN A 36 2.50 -6.38 -13.08
N LEU A 37 2.59 -7.23 -12.05
CA LEU A 37 1.42 -7.67 -11.28
C LEU A 37 0.69 -6.48 -10.63
N LEU A 38 1.43 -5.54 -10.03
CA LEU A 38 0.83 -4.33 -9.48
C LEU A 38 0.17 -3.48 -10.59
N GLN A 39 0.86 -3.28 -11.73
CA GLN A 39 0.31 -2.50 -12.84
C GLN A 39 -0.98 -3.11 -13.40
N ASN A 40 -1.03 -4.44 -13.55
CA ASN A 40 -2.23 -5.15 -13.98
C ASN A 40 -3.35 -5.02 -12.96
N PHE A 41 -3.06 -5.23 -11.67
CA PHE A 41 -4.02 -5.05 -10.58
C PHE A 41 -4.65 -3.65 -10.61
N ILE A 42 -3.85 -2.59 -10.75
CA ILE A 42 -4.35 -1.21 -10.82
C ILE A 42 -5.23 -0.99 -12.05
N LYS A 43 -4.83 -1.55 -13.20
CA LYS A 43 -5.61 -1.47 -14.44
C LYS A 43 -6.96 -2.18 -14.34
N GLU A 44 -6.99 -3.36 -13.73
CA GLU A 44 -8.19 -4.20 -13.57
C GLU A 44 -9.17 -3.60 -12.57
N THR A 45 -8.65 -3.08 -11.45
CA THR A 45 -9.46 -2.48 -10.37
C THR A 45 -9.87 -1.04 -10.62
N GLN A 46 -9.41 -0.43 -11.73
CA GLN A 46 -9.63 0.98 -12.07
C GLN A 46 -9.22 1.95 -10.95
N LEU A 47 -8.26 1.52 -10.12
CA LEU A 47 -7.61 2.39 -9.16
C LEU A 47 -6.70 3.38 -9.89
N ILE A 48 -6.55 4.57 -9.32
CA ILE A 48 -5.66 5.59 -9.86
C ILE A 48 -4.58 5.95 -8.85
N VAL A 49 -3.34 6.06 -9.34
CA VAL A 49 -2.29 6.82 -8.67
C VAL A 49 -2.42 8.25 -9.14
N THR A 50 -2.79 9.16 -8.24
CA THR A 50 -2.99 10.55 -8.63
C THR A 50 -1.64 11.19 -8.99
N GLU A 51 -1.62 12.09 -9.97
CA GLU A 51 -0.43 12.90 -10.30
C GLU A 51 0.08 13.69 -9.09
N LYS A 52 -0.81 13.98 -8.13
CA LYS A 52 -0.49 14.70 -6.88
C LYS A 52 0.47 13.93 -5.97
N GLN A 53 0.65 12.62 -6.15
CA GLN A 53 1.59 11.84 -5.34
C GLN A 53 3.06 12.22 -5.61
N GLY A 54 3.36 12.86 -6.74
CA GLY A 54 4.73 13.25 -7.12
C GLY A 54 5.62 12.05 -7.42
N GLU A 55 6.86 12.28 -7.84
CA GLU A 55 7.80 11.22 -8.29
C GLU A 55 8.93 10.89 -7.30
N ALA A 56 8.87 11.42 -6.08
CA ALA A 56 9.89 11.17 -5.07
C ALA A 56 9.93 9.70 -4.64
N ASN A 57 11.13 9.22 -4.30
CA ASN A 57 11.32 7.88 -3.75
C ASN A 57 10.82 7.80 -2.31
N THR A 58 10.36 6.62 -1.92
CA THR A 58 9.71 6.39 -0.63
C THR A 58 10.50 5.44 0.26
N LEU A 59 11.41 4.66 -0.33
CA LEU A 59 12.34 3.76 0.33
C LEU A 59 13.78 4.17 0.02
N LEU A 60 14.63 4.19 1.05
CA LEU A 60 16.08 4.17 0.97
C LEU A 60 16.59 2.86 1.54
N HIS A 61 17.16 2.03 0.67
CA HIS A 61 17.73 0.76 1.10
C HIS A 61 18.81 0.98 2.18
N HIS A 62 18.90 0.07 3.15
CA HIS A 62 19.79 0.18 4.33
C HIS A 62 21.27 0.41 4.01
N ASN A 63 21.72 0.10 2.79
CA ASN A 63 23.08 0.35 2.34
C ASN A 63 23.32 1.78 1.82
N GLY A 64 22.28 2.63 1.79
CA GLY A 64 22.32 4.01 1.33
C GLY A 64 22.50 4.22 -0.17
N LYS A 65 22.54 3.15 -0.97
CA LYS A 65 22.87 3.22 -2.41
C LYS A 65 21.67 3.13 -3.34
N PHE A 66 20.59 2.52 -2.87
CA PHE A 66 19.42 2.24 -3.70
C PHE A 66 18.20 2.92 -3.11
N THR A 67 17.42 3.55 -3.97
CA THR A 67 16.15 4.17 -3.62
C THR A 67 15.05 3.64 -4.52
N SER A 68 13.82 3.58 -4.01
CA SER A 68 12.67 3.23 -4.82
C SER A 68 11.40 3.88 -4.33
N LYS A 69 10.45 4.12 -5.24
CA LYS A 69 9.07 4.46 -4.94
C LYS A 69 8.22 3.19 -4.92
N ILE A 70 7.88 2.73 -3.72
CA ILE A 70 7.10 1.49 -3.50
C ILE A 70 5.89 1.68 -2.60
N ASP A 71 5.78 2.84 -1.95
CA ASP A 71 4.65 3.21 -1.11
C ASP A 71 3.69 4.12 -1.89
N TYR A 72 2.40 3.78 -1.88
CA TYR A 72 1.41 4.48 -2.68
C TYR A 72 0.12 4.79 -1.94
N PHE A 73 -0.57 5.82 -2.41
CA PHE A 73 -2.01 6.00 -2.23
C PHE A 73 -2.69 5.69 -3.56
N PHE A 74 -3.52 4.65 -3.58
CA PHE A 74 -4.42 4.37 -4.68
C PHE A 74 -5.82 4.78 -4.28
N VAL A 75 -6.50 5.48 -5.17
CA VAL A 75 -7.89 5.88 -4.94
C VAL A 75 -8.76 5.30 -6.03
N GLN A 76 -9.98 4.92 -5.67
CA GLN A 76 -10.98 4.58 -6.67
C GLN A 76 -11.31 5.84 -7.49
N ASN A 77 -11.53 5.68 -8.79
CA ASN A 77 -11.89 6.79 -9.67
C ASN A 77 -13.34 7.25 -9.41
N THR A 78 -13.57 7.87 -8.26
CA THR A 78 -14.84 8.51 -7.88
C THR A 78 -14.67 10.03 -7.98
N ASN A 79 -15.67 10.71 -8.54
CA ASN A 79 -15.67 12.18 -8.64
C ASN A 79 -15.81 12.87 -7.26
N ASP A 80 -16.07 12.09 -6.20
CA ASP A 80 -16.48 12.58 -4.89
C ASP A 80 -15.30 12.72 -3.91
N LEU A 81 -14.16 12.06 -4.16
CA LEU A 81 -12.93 12.23 -3.37
C LEU A 81 -12.16 13.49 -3.77
N ASN A 82 -12.36 14.58 -3.02
CA ASN A 82 -11.55 15.78 -3.18
C ASN A 82 -10.20 15.64 -2.45
N ILE A 83 -9.24 15.01 -3.13
CA ILE A 83 -7.85 14.93 -2.68
C ILE A 83 -7.21 16.29 -2.92
N GLU A 84 -6.85 17.00 -1.85
CA GLU A 84 -6.21 18.33 -1.96
C GLU A 84 -4.76 18.18 -2.42
N ASN A 85 -3.99 17.36 -1.70
CA ASN A 85 -2.57 17.14 -1.95
C ASN A 85 -2.09 15.79 -1.40
N ILE A 86 -1.00 15.27 -1.97
CA ILE A 86 -0.22 14.18 -1.40
C ILE A 86 1.22 14.66 -1.28
N TYR A 87 1.82 14.47 -0.11
CA TYR A 87 3.18 14.92 0.19
C TYR A 87 4.03 13.73 0.60
N ILE A 88 5.13 13.54 -0.12
CA ILE A 88 6.21 12.62 0.24
C ILE A 88 7.22 13.46 1.01
N HIS A 89 7.43 13.13 2.28
CA HIS A 89 8.38 13.84 3.13
C HIS A 89 9.82 13.48 2.77
N ASP A 90 10.75 14.37 3.07
CA ASP A 90 12.17 14.10 2.89
C ASP A 90 12.62 12.92 3.75
N MET A 91 13.52 12.11 3.20
CA MET A 91 14.13 10.99 3.93
C MET A 91 14.92 11.52 5.12
N ASN A 92 14.49 11.16 6.33
CA ASN A 92 15.14 11.59 7.57
C ASN A 92 16.12 10.50 8.04
N CYS A 93 17.41 10.83 8.14
CA CYS A 93 18.45 9.91 8.61
C CYS A 93 18.32 9.54 10.10
N LEU A 94 17.55 10.30 10.88
CA LEU A 94 17.20 9.99 12.26
C LEU A 94 15.96 9.10 12.36
N ASN A 95 15.28 8.84 11.25
CA ASN A 95 14.22 7.86 11.22
C ASN A 95 14.86 6.45 11.30
N CYS A 96 14.38 5.62 12.21
CA CYS A 96 14.83 4.23 12.33
C CYS A 96 14.22 3.31 11.26
N SER A 97 13.56 3.88 10.24
CA SER A 97 12.97 3.17 9.11
C SER A 97 13.66 3.59 7.82
N ASP A 98 13.80 2.62 6.92
CA ASP A 98 14.20 2.77 5.53
C ASP A 98 13.11 3.43 4.66
N HIS A 99 11.90 3.62 5.17
CA HIS A 99 10.82 4.33 4.47
C HIS A 99 10.69 5.79 4.95
N THR A 100 10.30 6.66 4.03
CA THR A 100 9.86 8.02 4.34
C THR A 100 8.34 8.09 4.56
N LEU A 101 7.90 9.11 5.29
CA LEU A 101 6.48 9.36 5.49
C LEU A 101 5.83 9.84 4.20
N ILE A 102 4.61 9.36 3.93
CA ILE A 102 3.73 9.91 2.89
C ILE A 102 2.43 10.31 3.54
N THR A 103 1.94 11.50 3.21
CA THR A 103 0.72 12.06 3.76
C THR A 103 -0.23 12.45 2.64
N MET A 104 -1.49 12.03 2.73
CA MET A 104 -2.56 12.50 1.86
C MET A 104 -3.49 13.41 2.64
N LYS A 105 -3.77 14.59 2.08
CA LYS A 105 -4.79 15.50 2.59
C LYS A 105 -6.03 15.41 1.70
N LEU A 106 -7.15 15.00 2.28
CA LEU A 106 -8.43 14.90 1.59
C LEU A 106 -9.47 15.78 2.29
N LYS A 107 -10.39 16.32 1.49
CA LYS A 107 -11.56 17.05 1.98
C LYS A 107 -12.80 16.22 1.66
N THR A 108 -13.47 15.74 2.69
CA THR A 108 -14.70 14.97 2.56
C THR A 108 -15.81 15.58 3.41
N ASN A 109 -17.04 15.48 2.93
CA ASN A 109 -18.23 15.86 3.69
C ASN A 109 -18.79 14.61 4.36
N ILE A 110 -18.56 14.48 5.67
CA ILE A 110 -19.15 13.38 6.44
C ILE A 110 -20.64 13.67 6.62
N THR A 111 -21.45 13.17 5.70
CA THR A 111 -22.91 13.33 5.77
C THR A 111 -23.45 12.41 6.87
N ARG A 112 -23.82 12.96 8.03
CA ARG A 112 -24.38 12.22 9.17
C ARG A 112 -25.71 11.49 8.92
N LYS A 113 -26.25 11.49 7.69
CA LYS A 113 -27.56 10.90 7.35
C LYS A 113 -27.65 9.38 7.54
N HIS A 114 -26.52 8.69 7.70
CA HIS A 114 -26.48 7.23 7.93
C HIS A 114 -25.94 6.82 9.31
N MET A 115 -26.11 7.66 10.34
CA MET A 115 -25.82 7.26 11.74
C MET A 115 -26.90 6.36 12.38
N THR A 116 -27.72 5.65 11.59
CA THR A 116 -28.09 4.29 12.05
C THR A 116 -26.82 3.47 11.91
N ILE A 117 -26.08 3.35 13.01
CA ILE A 117 -24.91 2.49 13.12
C ILE A 117 -25.37 1.06 12.80
N LYS A 118 -25.44 0.70 11.51
CA LYS A 118 -25.26 -0.68 11.11
C LYS A 118 -23.85 -0.99 11.59
N LYS A 119 -23.75 -1.88 12.57
CA LYS A 119 -22.49 -2.37 13.13
C LYS A 119 -21.45 -2.37 12.01
N SER A 120 -20.33 -1.68 12.21
CA SER A 120 -19.17 -1.84 11.34
C SER A 120 -19.05 -3.33 11.04
N HIS A 121 -19.15 -3.72 9.78
CA HIS A 121 -18.87 -5.10 9.40
C HIS A 121 -17.39 -5.29 9.68
N TYR A 122 -17.09 -5.77 10.89
CA TYR A 122 -15.81 -6.35 11.21
C TYR A 122 -15.79 -7.67 10.46
N THR A 123 -15.34 -7.62 9.21
CA THR A 123 -14.77 -8.80 8.58
C THR A 123 -13.61 -9.15 9.49
N ALA A 124 -13.77 -10.24 10.27
CA ALA A 124 -12.65 -10.80 10.99
C ALA A 124 -11.51 -10.86 10.00
N LYS A 125 -10.33 -10.32 10.39
CA LYS A 125 -9.09 -10.35 9.60
C LYS A 125 -9.16 -11.57 8.71
N THR A 126 -9.05 -11.40 7.38
CA THR A 126 -8.77 -12.49 6.43
C THR A 126 -7.90 -13.49 7.16
N LYS A 127 -8.16 -14.80 7.13
CA LYS A 127 -7.35 -15.75 7.91
C LYS A 127 -5.91 -15.71 7.40
N TRP A 128 -5.15 -14.71 7.84
CA TRP A 128 -3.72 -14.59 7.69
C TRP A 128 -3.24 -15.80 8.48
N GLU A 129 -2.77 -16.81 7.77
CA GLU A 129 -1.98 -17.83 8.42
C GLU A 129 -0.89 -17.07 9.16
N LYS A 130 -0.90 -17.16 10.49
CA LYS A 130 0.14 -16.55 11.29
C LYS A 130 1.45 -17.10 10.74
N CYS A 131 2.35 -16.21 10.33
CA CYS A 131 3.69 -16.61 9.93
C CYS A 131 4.26 -17.52 11.03
N ASP A 132 4.56 -18.76 10.68
CA ASP A 132 5.18 -19.69 11.62
C ASP A 132 6.59 -19.17 11.90
N VAL A 133 6.75 -18.59 13.10
CA VAL A 133 8.01 -17.99 13.56
C VAL A 133 9.16 -19.00 13.50
N SER A 134 8.88 -20.30 13.70
CA SER A 134 9.88 -21.35 13.63
C SER A 134 10.33 -21.58 12.18
N MET A 135 9.37 -21.63 11.24
CA MET A 135 9.64 -21.82 9.82
C MET A 135 10.37 -20.62 9.22
N TYR A 136 9.95 -19.40 9.57
CA TYR A 136 10.62 -18.17 9.15
C TYR A 136 12.07 -18.10 9.64
N ARG A 137 12.31 -18.37 10.93
CA ARG A 137 13.68 -18.39 11.49
C ARG A 137 14.55 -19.46 10.84
N LYS A 138 13.98 -20.64 10.55
CA LYS A 138 14.71 -21.73 9.87
C LYS A 138 15.15 -21.32 8.47
N GLU A 139 14.27 -20.69 7.70
CA GLU A 139 14.55 -20.27 6.33
C GLU A 139 15.52 -19.09 6.25
N ILE A 140 15.42 -18.11 7.17
CA ILE A 140 16.41 -17.03 7.30
C ILE A 140 17.79 -17.61 7.60
N ASN A 141 17.90 -18.46 8.64
CA ASN A 141 19.18 -19.05 9.03
C ASN A 141 19.79 -19.90 7.91
N ARG A 142 18.97 -20.63 7.15
CA ARG A 142 19.41 -21.37 5.96
C ARG A 142 20.04 -20.43 4.93
N ARG A 143 19.33 -19.36 4.54
CA ARG A 143 19.81 -18.39 3.55
C ARG A 143 21.03 -17.61 4.01
N THR A 144 21.14 -17.33 5.31
CA THR A 144 22.32 -16.68 5.88
C THR A 144 23.52 -17.62 5.83
N ASN A 145 23.37 -18.90 6.18
CA ASN A 145 24.45 -19.89 6.11
C ASN A 145 24.86 -20.24 4.67
N ASP A 146 23.93 -20.20 3.72
CA ASP A 146 24.22 -20.37 2.29
C ASP A 146 25.00 -19.16 1.70
N PHE A 147 25.03 -18.02 2.41
CA PHE A 147 25.78 -16.81 2.01
C PHE A 147 27.23 -16.80 2.52
N TYR A 148 27.56 -17.65 3.49
CA TYR A 148 28.87 -17.73 4.15
C TYR A 148 29.62 -19.05 3.87
N ASN A 149 29.10 -19.89 2.97
CA ASN A 149 29.80 -21.04 2.39
C ASN A 149 29.96 -20.81 0.88
#